data_AF-A0AA96TSD0-F1
#
_entry.id   AF-A0AA96TSD0-F1
#
_cell.length_a   1.000
_cell.length_b   1.000
_cell.length_c   1.000
_cell.angle_alpha   90.00
_cell.angle_beta   90.00
_cell.angle_gamma   90.00
#
_symmetry.space_group_name_H-M   'P 1'
#
loop_
_entity.id
_entity.type
_entity.pdbx_description
1 polymer ?
#
loop_
_entity_poly.entity_id
_entity_poly.type
_entity_poly.pdbx_seq_one_letter_code
_entity_poly.pdbx_strand_id
1 'polypeptide(L)'
;MTSEAFARFRADLSAAVTRGRRAAAAAGARNAEARDRSRDLAEGLKATRSASGRDTTSPDLRKAANGFREERGLPVERLPEPAPPAGPAETEMPIDAKANAETRTTPGSRPVAGPRGQLPRAGDDDEDFSQGQILY
;
A
#
# COMPACT_ATOMS: atom_id res chain seq x y z
N MET A 1 -7.90 -42.50 34.82
CA MET A 1 -7.56 -42.09 33.43
C MET A 1 -7.64 -40.57 33.18
N THR A 2 -8.35 -39.77 33.99
CA THR A 2 -8.55 -38.33 33.73
C THR A 2 -7.35 -37.44 34.08
N SER A 3 -6.52 -37.82 35.05
CA SER A 3 -5.37 -37.02 35.50
C SER A 3 -4.24 -36.93 34.47
N GLU A 4 -3.91 -38.05 33.81
CA GLU A 4 -2.86 -38.09 32.77
C GLU A 4 -3.27 -37.31 31.51
N ALA A 5 -4.54 -37.46 31.09
CA ALA A 5 -5.09 -36.68 29.97
C ALA A 5 -5.02 -35.17 30.24
N PHE A 6 -5.31 -34.75 31.47
CA PHE A 6 -5.21 -33.34 31.87
C PHE A 6 -3.77 -32.84 31.91
N ALA A 7 -2.83 -33.66 32.39
CA ALA A 7 -1.40 -33.33 32.38
C ALA A 7 -0.88 -33.13 30.95
N ARG A 8 -1.26 -34.03 30.03
CA ARG A 8 -0.90 -33.93 28.61
C ARG A 8 -1.48 -32.68 27.96
N PHE A 9 -2.76 -32.38 28.21
CA PHE A 9 -3.39 -31.17 27.71
C PHE A 9 -2.65 -29.90 28.17
N ARG A 10 -2.27 -29.82 29.45
CA ARG A 10 -1.51 -28.67 29.97
C ARG A 10 -0.12 -28.56 29.32
N ALA A 11 0.56 -29.68 29.12
CA ALA A 11 1.82 -29.72 28.41
C ALA A 11 1.67 -29.19 26.97
N ASP A 12 0.69 -29.70 26.22
CA ASP A 12 0.42 -29.28 24.84
C ASP A 12 0.05 -27.80 24.76
N LEU A 13 -0.77 -27.30 25.69
CA LEU A 13 -1.12 -25.88 25.78
C LEU A 13 0.13 -25.02 26.02
N SER A 14 1.00 -25.41 26.96
CA SER A 14 2.23 -24.67 27.24
C SER A 14 3.19 -24.64 26.04
N ALA A 15 3.29 -25.75 25.31
CA ALA A 15 4.09 -25.86 24.10
C ALA A 15 3.53 -24.98 22.98
N ALA A 16 2.20 -24.98 22.80
CA ALA A 16 1.51 -24.13 21.84
C ALA A 16 1.73 -22.63 22.14
N VAL A 17 1.59 -22.21 23.40
CA VAL A 17 1.83 -20.83 23.82
C VAL A 17 3.28 -20.42 23.57
N THR A 18 4.24 -21.28 23.89
CA THR A 18 5.67 -21.01 23.66
C THR A 18 5.97 -20.85 22.17
N ARG A 19 5.40 -21.72 21.33
CA ARG A 19 5.52 -21.63 19.86
C ARG A 19 4.88 -20.35 19.34
N GLY A 20 3.69 -20.01 19.81
CA GLY A 20 2.98 -18.78 19.45
C GLY A 20 3.78 -17.54 19.79
N ARG A 21 4.35 -17.47 21.00
CA ARG A 21 5.23 -16.35 21.41
C ARG A 21 6.46 -16.21 20.51
N ARG A 22 7.10 -17.32 20.16
CA ARG A 22 8.25 -17.32 19.24
C ARG A 22 7.86 -16.83 17.85
N ALA A 23 6.73 -17.31 17.32
CA ALA A 23 6.22 -16.90 16.01
C ALA A 23 5.88 -15.40 15.99
N ALA A 24 5.23 -14.89 17.05
CA ALA A 24 4.91 -13.47 17.19
C ALA A 24 6.19 -12.61 17.25
N ALA A 25 7.20 -13.02 18.01
CA ALA A 25 8.48 -12.32 18.07
C ALA A 25 9.18 -12.28 16.70
N ALA A 26 9.20 -13.41 15.97
CA ALA A 26 9.79 -13.48 14.64
C ALA A 26 9.03 -12.60 13.62
N ALA A 27 7.69 -12.59 13.68
CA ALA A 27 6.88 -11.70 12.84
C ALA A 27 7.11 -10.22 13.19
N GLY A 28 7.24 -9.90 14.49
CA GLY A 28 7.58 -8.57 14.96
C GLY A 28 8.93 -8.08 14.41
N ALA A 29 9.96 -8.94 14.44
CA ALA A 29 11.27 -8.62 13.90
C ALA A 29 11.23 -8.36 12.38
N ARG A 30 10.53 -9.21 11.61
CA ARG A 30 10.35 -9.01 10.16
C ARG A 30 9.60 -7.71 9.84
N ASN A 31 8.58 -7.37 10.63
CA ASN A 31 7.84 -6.13 10.45
C ASN A 31 8.70 -4.90 10.78
N ALA A 32 9.55 -4.97 11.81
CA ALA A 32 10.49 -3.90 12.11
C ALA A 32 11.46 -3.68 10.94
N GLU A 33 12.08 -4.76 10.46
CA GLU A 33 13.02 -4.70 9.32
C GLU A 33 12.36 -4.13 8.05
N ALA A 34 11.11 -4.53 7.76
CA ALA A 34 10.38 -3.99 6.61
C ALA A 34 10.09 -2.49 6.76
N ARG A 35 9.78 -2.02 7.97
CA ARG A 35 9.58 -0.58 8.24
C ARG A 35 10.88 0.19 8.10
N ASP A 36 11.98 -0.35 8.59
CA ASP A 36 13.30 0.29 8.48
C ASP A 36 13.72 0.41 7.01
N ARG A 37 13.61 -0.68 6.23
CA ARG A 37 13.83 -0.65 4.77
C ARG A 37 12.93 0.36 4.06
N SER A 38 11.66 0.44 4.45
CA SER A 38 10.72 1.41 3.86
C SER A 38 11.11 2.85 4.20
N ARG A 39 11.59 3.10 5.43
CA ARG A 39 12.09 4.41 5.86
C ARG A 39 13.33 4.79 5.07
N ASP A 40 14.30 3.89 4.94
CA ASP A 40 15.54 4.14 4.20
C ASP A 40 15.27 4.45 2.74
N LEU A 41 14.33 3.73 2.11
CA LEU A 41 13.90 4.02 0.74
C LEU A 41 13.19 5.38 0.64
N ALA A 42 12.33 5.71 1.59
CA ALA A 42 11.64 7.00 1.61
C ALA A 42 12.63 8.17 1.78
N GLU A 43 13.61 8.03 2.67
CA GLU A 43 14.67 9.02 2.86
C GLU A 43 15.57 9.12 1.62
N GLY A 44 15.93 7.99 1.00
CA GLY A 44 16.66 7.97 -0.26
C GLY A 44 15.91 8.71 -1.37
N LEU A 45 14.61 8.44 -1.53
CA LEU A 45 13.76 9.14 -2.50
C LEU A 45 13.60 10.62 -2.16
N LYS A 46 13.50 10.99 -0.88
CA LYS A 46 13.45 12.38 -0.45
C LYS A 46 14.74 13.11 -0.80
N ALA A 47 15.89 12.51 -0.52
CA ALA A 47 17.20 13.04 -0.86
C ALA A 47 17.39 13.18 -2.39
N THR A 48 17.03 12.15 -3.15
CA THR A 48 17.06 12.21 -4.63
C THR A 48 16.10 13.27 -5.15
N ARG A 49 14.87 13.38 -4.63
CA ARG A 49 13.89 14.39 -5.05
C ARG A 49 14.36 15.82 -4.73
N SER A 50 15.02 16.03 -3.59
CA SER A 50 15.60 17.33 -3.26
C SER A 50 16.82 17.67 -4.12
N ALA A 51 17.61 16.66 -4.51
CA ALA A 51 18.75 16.84 -5.41
C ALA A 51 18.31 17.03 -6.88
N SER A 52 17.26 16.33 -7.30
CA SER A 52 16.70 16.37 -8.65
C SER A 52 15.70 17.50 -8.85
N GLY A 53 15.59 18.43 -7.88
CA GLY A 53 14.91 19.71 -7.99
C GLY A 53 13.65 19.67 -8.86
N ARG A 54 12.73 18.73 -8.60
CA ARG A 54 11.49 18.54 -9.35
C ARG A 54 11.72 18.64 -10.87
N ASP A 55 12.28 17.60 -11.50
CA ASP A 55 12.48 17.50 -12.95
C ASP A 55 11.26 18.06 -13.70
N THR A 56 11.36 19.34 -14.02
CA THR A 56 10.41 20.04 -14.83
C THR A 56 10.80 19.60 -16.23
N THR A 57 9.87 18.99 -16.96
CA THR A 57 10.05 18.73 -18.40
C THR A 57 10.77 19.92 -19.00
N SER A 58 11.88 19.65 -19.68
CA SER A 58 12.76 20.73 -20.17
C SER A 58 11.94 21.75 -20.96
N PRO A 59 12.29 23.04 -20.92
CA PRO A 59 11.55 24.06 -21.65
C PRO A 59 11.34 23.70 -23.12
N ASP A 60 12.33 23.08 -23.76
CA ASP A 60 12.28 22.64 -25.15
C ASP A 60 11.27 21.50 -25.36
N LEU A 61 11.23 20.51 -24.46
CA LEU A 61 10.25 19.43 -24.52
C LEU A 61 8.83 19.95 -24.29
N ARG A 62 8.65 20.91 -23.38
CA ARG A 62 7.35 21.58 -23.17
C ARG A 62 6.92 22.33 -24.43
N LYS A 63 7.84 23.06 -25.06
CA LYS A 63 7.57 23.80 -26.30
C LYS A 63 7.21 22.86 -27.45
N ALA A 64 7.95 21.78 -27.64
CA ALA A 64 7.67 20.78 -28.67
C ALA A 64 6.32 20.08 -28.46
N ALA A 65 6.01 19.70 -27.21
CA ALA A 65 4.73 19.09 -26.87
C ALA A 65 3.54 20.04 -27.08
N ASN A 66 3.71 21.34 -26.79
CA ASN A 66 2.67 22.34 -27.05
C ASN A 66 2.45 22.56 -28.54
N GLY A 67 3.53 22.69 -29.34
CA GLY A 67 3.43 22.83 -30.80
C GLY A 67 2.73 21.64 -31.45
N PHE A 68 3.07 20.41 -31.05
CA PHE A 68 2.38 19.20 -31.53
C PHE A 68 0.89 19.21 -31.21
N ARG A 69 0.49 19.67 -30.02
CA ARG A 69 -0.92 19.76 -29.63
C ARG A 69 -1.66 20.82 -30.43
N GLU A 70 -1.06 21.98 -30.63
CA GLU A 70 -1.62 23.06 -31.45
C GLU A 70 -1.84 22.61 -32.90
N GLU A 71 -0.85 21.94 -33.51
CA GLU A 71 -0.95 21.39 -34.86
C GLU A 71 -2.05 20.33 -35.01
N ARG A 72 -2.33 19.58 -33.94
CA ARG A 72 -3.36 18.53 -33.92
C ARG A 72 -4.72 19.01 -33.42
N GLY A 73 -4.87 20.31 -33.12
CA GLY A 73 -6.10 20.87 -32.55
C GLY A 73 -6.46 20.27 -31.19
N LEU A 74 -5.46 19.75 -30.45
CA LEU A 74 -5.66 19.19 -29.11
C LEU A 74 -5.69 20.33 -28.08
N PRO A 75 -6.60 20.27 -27.08
CA PRO A 75 -6.63 21.26 -26.02
C PRO A 75 -5.28 21.35 -25.29
N VAL A 76 -4.74 22.57 -25.19
CA VAL A 76 -3.57 22.87 -24.35
C VAL A 76 -4.07 23.53 -23.07
N GLU A 77 -4.12 22.77 -21.99
CA GLU A 77 -4.34 23.34 -20.66
C GLU A 77 -3.11 24.17 -20.30
N ARG A 78 -3.26 25.49 -20.16
CA ARG A 78 -2.17 26.36 -19.72
C ARG A 78 -1.91 26.08 -18.25
N LEU A 79 -1.01 25.13 -17.98
CA LEU A 79 -0.52 24.93 -16.61
C LEU A 79 0.16 26.23 -16.15
N PRO A 80 -0.13 26.72 -14.93
CA PRO A 80 0.56 27.86 -14.37
C PRO A 80 2.06 27.59 -14.34
N GLU A 81 2.83 28.62 -14.69
CA GLU A 81 4.29 28.58 -14.65
C GLU A 81 4.73 28.14 -13.23
N PRO A 82 5.52 27.06 -13.09
CA PRO A 82 5.94 26.62 -11.78
C PRO A 82 6.70 27.76 -11.11
N ALA A 83 6.19 28.23 -9.98
CA ALA A 83 6.86 29.22 -9.16
C ALA A 83 8.31 28.78 -8.89
N PRO A 84 9.28 29.71 -8.88
CA PRO A 84 10.65 29.38 -8.48
C PRO A 84 10.61 28.65 -7.13
N PRO A 85 11.50 27.66 -6.91
CA PRO A 85 11.47 26.88 -5.68
C PRO A 85 11.57 27.84 -4.50
N ALA A 86 10.44 28.04 -3.81
CA ALA A 86 10.47 28.66 -2.51
C ALA A 86 11.43 27.82 -1.67
N GLY A 87 12.30 28.49 -0.91
CA GLY A 87 13.16 27.85 0.07
C GLY A 87 12.38 26.92 1.01
N PRO A 88 13.07 26.16 1.87
CA PRO A 88 12.48 25.03 2.60
C PRO A 88 11.12 25.42 3.15
N ALA A 89 10.07 24.74 2.66
CA ALA A 89 8.70 25.00 3.05
C ALA A 89 8.60 24.85 4.55
N GLU A 90 8.59 25.97 5.26
CA GLU A 90 8.10 26.03 6.62
C GLU A 90 6.62 25.59 6.58
N THR A 91 6.23 24.75 7.53
CA THR A 91 4.87 24.29 7.80
C THR A 91 4.46 22.94 7.18
N GLU A 92 5.19 21.87 7.51
CA GLU A 92 4.51 20.61 7.83
C GLU A 92 4.04 20.72 9.28
N MET A 93 2.79 21.16 9.49
CA MET A 93 2.15 20.95 10.78
C MET A 93 2.11 19.44 11.04
N PRO A 94 2.50 18.96 12.23
CA PRO A 94 2.38 17.55 12.57
C PRO A 94 0.90 17.18 12.50
N ILE A 95 0.52 16.42 11.48
CA ILE A 95 -0.76 15.71 11.44
C ILE A 95 -0.75 14.73 12.60
N ASP A 96 -1.57 15.06 13.59
CA ASP A 96 -1.71 14.28 14.81
C ASP A 96 -2.08 12.85 14.43
N ALA A 97 -1.22 11.88 14.77
CA ALA A 97 -1.39 10.48 14.37
C ALA A 97 -2.69 9.83 14.90
N LYS A 98 -3.42 10.54 15.76
CA LYS A 98 -4.71 10.16 16.32
C LYS A 98 -5.93 10.82 15.66
N ALA A 99 -5.75 11.67 14.64
CA ALA A 99 -6.88 12.33 13.97
C ALA A 99 -7.90 11.34 13.35
N ASN A 100 -7.49 10.10 13.07
CA ASN A 100 -8.38 9.04 12.56
C ASN A 100 -8.91 8.09 13.65
N ALA A 101 -8.53 8.26 14.92
CA ALA A 101 -8.87 7.31 15.99
C ALA A 101 -10.36 7.30 16.36
N GLU A 102 -11.14 8.31 15.93
CA GLU A 102 -12.57 8.42 16.26
C GLU A 102 -13.50 7.95 15.14
N THR A 103 -12.99 7.66 13.94
CA THR A 103 -13.82 6.99 12.93
C THR A 103 -13.88 5.51 13.24
N ARG A 104 -14.94 5.13 13.98
CA ARG A 104 -15.35 3.74 14.14
C ARG A 104 -15.62 3.17 12.74
N THR A 105 -14.61 2.57 12.13
CA THR A 105 -14.73 1.81 10.90
C THR A 105 -15.60 0.61 11.23
N THR A 106 -16.89 0.76 10.96
CA THR A 106 -17.79 -0.39 10.94
C THR A 106 -17.34 -1.22 9.74
N PRO A 107 -16.92 -2.49 9.88
CA PRO A 107 -16.57 -3.33 8.75
C PRO A 107 -17.85 -3.68 8.00
N GLY A 108 -18.33 -2.73 7.20
CA GLY A 108 -19.36 -2.94 6.21
C GLY A 108 -18.69 -3.43 4.94
N SER A 109 -18.46 -4.74 4.85
CA SER A 109 -18.16 -5.39 3.57
C SER A 109 -19.25 -5.02 2.58
N ARG A 110 -18.99 -4.09 1.66
CA ARG A 110 -19.87 -3.88 0.51
C ARG A 110 -19.47 -4.91 -0.53
N PRO A 111 -20.30 -5.94 -0.81
CA PRO A 111 -20.10 -6.70 -2.03
C PRO A 111 -20.32 -5.73 -3.20
N VAL A 112 -19.35 -5.65 -4.10
CA VAL A 112 -19.51 -4.98 -5.39
C VAL A 112 -20.51 -5.82 -6.18
N ALA A 113 -21.78 -5.42 -6.15
CA ALA A 113 -22.78 -5.98 -7.04
C ALA A 113 -22.49 -5.49 -8.45
N GLY A 114 -22.46 -6.40 -9.42
CA GLY A 114 -22.42 -6.04 -10.84
C GLY A 114 -23.66 -5.21 -11.25
N PRO A 115 -23.73 -4.75 -12.52
CA PRO A 115 -24.69 -3.72 -12.99
C PRO A 115 -26.19 -4.09 -12.88
N ARG A 116 -26.53 -5.25 -12.30
CA ARG A 116 -27.91 -5.69 -12.04
C ARG A 116 -28.19 -6.08 -10.58
N GLY A 117 -27.33 -5.72 -9.63
CA GLY A 117 -27.66 -5.83 -8.20
C GLY A 117 -27.84 -7.26 -7.66
N GLN A 118 -27.52 -8.30 -8.43
CA GLN A 118 -27.51 -9.67 -7.92
C GLN A 118 -26.15 -9.98 -7.30
N LEU A 119 -26.19 -10.46 -6.05
CA LEU A 119 -25.06 -11.14 -5.43
C LEU A 119 -24.78 -12.43 -6.22
N PRO A 120 -23.51 -12.77 -6.53
CA PRO A 120 -23.21 -14.08 -7.08
C PRO A 120 -23.73 -15.16 -6.11
N ARG A 121 -24.44 -16.16 -6.63
CA ARG A 121 -24.77 -17.36 -5.84
C ARG A 121 -23.44 -17.97 -5.41
N ALA A 122 -23.28 -18.22 -4.11
CA ALA A 122 -22.24 -19.12 -3.63
C ALA A 122 -22.62 -20.53 -4.08
N GLY A 123 -22.02 -21.00 -5.16
CA GLY A 123 -22.23 -22.33 -5.72
C GLY A 123 -21.14 -22.65 -6.73
N ASP A 124 -20.31 -23.61 -6.34
CA ASP A 124 -19.49 -24.51 -7.17
C ASP A 124 -18.69 -23.90 -8.32
N ASP A 125 -17.61 -23.16 -8.00
CA ASP A 125 -16.61 -22.78 -9.01
C ASP A 125 -15.17 -22.88 -8.45
N ASP A 126 -14.91 -23.96 -7.71
CA ASP A 126 -13.57 -24.36 -7.24
C ASP A 126 -12.77 -25.13 -8.31
N GLU A 127 -13.21 -25.14 -9.58
CA GLU A 127 -12.60 -25.93 -10.67
C GLU A 127 -11.72 -25.12 -11.64
N ASP A 128 -11.69 -23.78 -11.56
CA ASP A 128 -11.00 -22.95 -12.57
C ASP A 128 -9.52 -22.63 -12.27
N PHE A 129 -8.94 -23.19 -11.20
CA PHE A 129 -7.50 -23.13 -10.94
C PHE A 129 -6.73 -24.36 -11.45
N SER A 130 -7.16 -24.98 -12.56
CA SER A 130 -6.27 -25.89 -13.29
C SER A 130 -5.13 -25.07 -13.91
N GLN A 131 -4.02 -24.93 -13.19
CA GLN A 131 -2.73 -24.38 -13.70
C GLN A 131 -2.06 -25.34 -14.70
N GLY A 132 -2.81 -25.80 -15.69
CA GLY A 132 -2.44 -26.90 -16.57
C GLY A 132 -2.30 -26.50 -18.03
N GLN A 133 -1.65 -25.38 -18.36
CA GLN A 133 -1.01 -25.12 -19.67
C GLN A 133 -0.49 -23.67 -19.76
N ILE A 134 0.62 -23.39 -19.09
CA ILE A 134 1.52 -22.30 -19.53
C ILE A 134 2.86 -22.94 -19.85
N LEU A 135 2.86 -23.82 -20.86
CA LEU A 135 4.05 -24.15 -21.64
C LEU A 135 3.62 -24.80 -22.96
N TYR A 136 3.42 -23.97 -23.97
CA TYR A 136 3.77 -24.24 -25.37
C TYR A 136 3.92 -22.89 -26.10
#